data_AF-A0A2M7YP56-F1
#
_entry.id   AF-A0A2M7YP56-F1
#
_cell.length_a   1.000
_cell.length_b   1.000
_cell.length_c   1.000
_cell.angle_alpha   90.00
_cell.angle_beta   90.00
_cell.angle_gamma   90.00
#
_symmetry.space_group_name_H-M   'P 1'
#
loop_
_entity.id
_entity.type
_entity.pdbx_description
1 polymer ?
#
loop_
_entity_poly.entity_id
_entity_poly.type
_entity_poly.pdbx_seq_one_letter_code
_entity_poly.pdbx_strand_id
1 'polypeptide(L)'
;MALIQDQQNRISEVVKDILLRRIDNFPELGAQIRNAPFHAAFLECFKEKIAPLKVEIPYLVAIASWLHGLNTSLGTGFENISHILSGGYKRNFTGAYKLSVKTAQASNIESIIRDLKSVICSPNLARENNLIFDYIESDRAVDSLEFTVDNYIDKENEIIAIELKSVRPNSGEGRGEKQKILYAKAALKLQNPNKNIRYFIGFPFDPTSEEPTEYNKERFFNYLIEFKKYFAPEEVLIAKELWDFLSGGRKTMESILDVIAETVRGMKG
;
A
#
# COMPACT_ATOMS: atom_id res chain seq x y z
N MET A 1 22.69 3.10 4.08
CA MET A 1 23.32 4.28 3.44
C MET A 1 22.30 5.39 3.48
N ALA A 2 22.74 6.64 3.68
CA ALA A 2 21.85 7.79 3.54
C ALA A 2 21.38 7.93 2.09
N LEU A 3 20.21 8.54 1.87
CA LEU A 3 19.70 8.83 0.53
C LEU A 3 20.71 9.68 -0.25
N ILE A 4 20.91 9.37 -1.53
CA ILE A 4 21.75 10.21 -2.39
C ILE A 4 21.05 11.52 -2.72
N GLN A 5 21.81 12.56 -3.08
CA GLN A 5 21.27 13.90 -3.34
C GLN A 5 20.16 13.92 -4.40
N ASP A 6 20.29 13.13 -5.47
CA ASP A 6 19.26 13.01 -6.50
C ASP A 6 17.93 12.48 -5.91
N GLN A 7 18.00 11.44 -5.08
CA GLN A 7 16.81 10.88 -4.42
C GLN A 7 16.17 11.91 -3.48
N GLN A 8 16.97 12.62 -2.68
CA GLN A 8 16.47 13.68 -1.80
C GLN A 8 15.75 14.77 -2.59
N ASN A 9 16.34 15.25 -3.69
CA ASN A 9 15.75 16.27 -4.55
C ASN A 9 14.41 15.79 -5.14
N ARG A 10 14.37 14.57 -5.69
CA ARG A 10 13.15 14.01 -6.29
C ARG A 10 12.05 13.77 -5.27
N ILE A 11 12.40 13.32 -4.05
CA ILE A 11 11.44 13.20 -2.95
C ILE A 11 10.91 14.58 -2.55
N SER A 12 11.77 15.59 -2.48
CA SER A 12 11.36 16.98 -2.20
C SER A 12 10.35 17.49 -3.24
N GLU A 13 10.56 17.22 -4.54
CA GLU A 13 9.60 17.61 -5.57
C GLU A 13 8.24 16.92 -5.41
N VAL A 14 8.21 15.62 -5.08
CA VAL A 14 6.96 14.92 -4.76
C VAL A 14 6.23 15.59 -3.59
N VAL A 15 6.98 16.00 -2.56
CA VAL A 15 6.42 16.67 -1.37
C VAL A 15 5.90 18.05 -1.72
N LYS A 16 6.64 18.87 -2.49
CA LYS A 16 6.20 20.18 -2.96
C LYS A 16 4.91 20.09 -3.76
N ASP A 17 4.81 19.15 -4.69
CA ASP A 17 3.61 18.92 -5.49
C ASP A 17 2.38 18.61 -4.63
N ILE A 18 2.54 17.78 -3.60
CA ILE A 18 1.47 17.49 -2.66
C ILE A 18 1.10 18.75 -1.87
N LEU A 19 2.09 19.47 -1.33
CA LEU A 19 1.87 20.66 -0.51
C LEU A 19 1.18 21.79 -1.28
N LEU A 20 1.66 22.13 -2.48
CA LEU A 20 1.07 23.19 -3.32
C LEU A 20 -0.42 22.93 -3.56
N ARG A 21 -0.77 21.72 -4.04
CA ARG A 21 -2.17 21.34 -4.28
C ARG A 21 -3.03 21.39 -3.01
N ARG A 22 -2.44 21.12 -1.83
CA ARG A 22 -3.18 21.08 -0.56
C ARG A 22 -3.32 22.46 0.07
N ILE A 23 -2.33 23.34 -0.11
CA ILE A 23 -2.39 24.74 0.29
C ILE A 23 -3.48 25.45 -0.52
N ASP A 24 -3.48 25.30 -1.86
CA ASP A 24 -4.45 25.95 -2.75
C ASP A 24 -5.91 25.58 -2.45
N ASN A 25 -6.14 24.39 -1.89
CA ASN A 25 -7.47 23.87 -1.57
C ASN A 25 -7.75 23.85 -0.08
N PHE A 26 -6.96 24.54 0.75
CA PHE A 26 -7.20 24.59 2.19
C PHE A 26 -8.51 25.36 2.47
N PRO A 27 -9.44 24.82 3.29
CA PRO A 27 -10.71 25.49 3.55
C PRO A 27 -10.53 26.85 4.24
N GLU A 28 -11.17 27.90 3.70
CA GLU A 28 -11.20 29.22 4.33
C GLU A 28 -12.08 29.25 5.59
N LEU A 29 -11.76 30.11 6.55
CA LEU A 29 -12.60 30.34 7.73
C LEU A 29 -13.95 30.92 7.31
N GLY A 30 -15.06 30.32 7.76
CA GLY A 30 -16.42 30.74 7.36
C GLY A 30 -16.92 30.14 6.04
N ALA A 31 -16.11 29.27 5.42
CA ALA A 31 -16.50 28.42 4.30
C ALA A 31 -17.78 27.61 4.59
N GLN A 32 -18.92 28.03 4.03
CA GLN A 32 -20.16 27.21 3.99
C GLN A 32 -20.08 26.06 2.96
N ILE A 33 -18.88 25.54 2.69
CA ILE A 33 -18.52 24.99 1.38
C ILE A 33 -19.18 23.64 1.08
N ARG A 34 -19.85 22.97 2.04
CA ARG A 34 -20.51 21.69 1.75
C ARG A 34 -21.86 21.53 2.41
N ASN A 35 -22.88 21.42 1.55
CA ASN A 35 -24.16 20.85 1.91
C ASN A 35 -23.98 19.36 2.27
N ALA A 36 -23.72 19.09 3.55
CA ALA A 36 -23.58 17.74 4.10
C ALA A 36 -24.68 17.49 5.14
N PRO A 37 -25.96 17.46 4.71
CA PRO A 37 -27.10 17.52 5.62
C PRO A 37 -27.15 16.34 6.59
N PHE A 38 -26.75 15.15 6.13
CA PHE A 38 -26.62 13.98 6.99
C PHE A 38 -25.53 14.17 8.05
N HIS A 39 -24.32 14.62 7.67
CA HIS A 39 -23.24 14.85 8.62
C HIS A 39 -23.61 15.90 9.66
N ALA A 40 -24.23 17.01 9.23
CA ALA A 40 -24.70 18.05 10.13
C ALA A 40 -25.75 17.50 11.13
N ALA A 41 -26.72 16.73 10.64
CA ALA A 41 -27.74 16.13 11.50
C ALA A 41 -27.15 15.18 12.55
N PHE A 42 -26.19 14.33 12.17
CA PHE A 42 -25.50 13.43 13.12
C PHE A 42 -24.58 14.20 14.09
N LEU A 43 -23.93 15.26 13.63
CA LEU A 43 -23.01 16.06 14.45
C LEU A 43 -23.73 16.95 15.47
N GLU A 44 -25.03 17.23 15.30
CA GLU A 44 -25.82 17.97 16.29
C GLU A 44 -25.81 17.26 17.66
N CYS A 45 -25.82 15.92 17.69
CA CYS A 45 -25.68 15.12 18.92
C CYS A 45 -24.35 15.34 19.66
N PHE A 46 -23.33 15.89 18.98
CA PHE A 46 -22.00 16.13 19.53
C PHE A 46 -21.69 17.63 19.70
N LYS A 47 -22.67 18.52 19.46
CA LYS A 47 -22.49 19.97 19.46
C LYS A 47 -21.86 20.51 20.74
N GLU A 48 -22.31 20.04 21.90
CA GLU A 48 -21.74 20.44 23.19
C GLU A 48 -20.27 20.00 23.37
N LYS A 49 -19.88 18.87 22.78
CA LYS A 49 -18.49 18.38 22.80
C LYS A 49 -17.60 19.12 21.80
N ILE A 50 -18.18 19.62 20.70
CA ILE A 50 -17.47 20.36 19.66
C ILE A 50 -17.33 21.84 20.02
N ALA A 51 -18.30 22.42 20.75
CA ALA A 51 -18.32 23.83 21.11
C ALA A 51 -17.01 24.37 21.72
N PRO A 52 -16.29 23.65 22.62
CA PRO A 52 -15.01 24.09 23.16
C PRO A 52 -13.91 24.26 22.11
N LEU A 53 -13.99 23.55 20.97
CA LEU A 53 -13.03 23.66 19.87
C LEU A 53 -13.18 24.97 19.09
N LYS A 54 -14.28 25.71 19.30
CA LYS A 54 -14.60 26.97 18.59
C LYS A 54 -14.56 26.84 17.06
N VAL A 55 -15.02 25.68 16.57
CA VAL A 55 -15.10 25.35 15.14
C VAL A 55 -16.55 25.11 14.76
N GLU A 56 -17.01 25.74 13.68
CA GLU A 56 -18.33 25.49 13.13
C GLU A 56 -18.42 24.13 12.44
N ILE A 57 -19.59 23.48 12.53
CA ILE A 57 -19.83 22.15 11.93
C ILE A 57 -19.52 22.12 10.42
N PRO A 58 -19.94 23.09 9.58
CA PRO A 58 -19.59 23.10 8.16
C PRO A 58 -18.08 23.15 7.91
N TYR A 59 -17.35 23.93 8.71
CA TYR A 59 -15.90 24.03 8.63
C TYR A 59 -15.21 22.73 9.05
N LEU A 60 -15.70 22.07 10.11
CA LEU A 60 -15.21 20.75 10.53
C LEU A 60 -15.34 19.70 9.41
N VAL A 61 -16.49 19.69 8.72
CA VAL A 61 -16.72 18.79 7.58
C VAL A 61 -15.78 19.12 6.41
N ALA A 62 -15.52 20.40 6.16
CA ALA A 62 -14.56 20.83 5.13
C ALA A 62 -13.13 20.36 5.44
N ILE A 63 -12.66 20.54 6.67
CA ILE A 63 -11.35 20.06 7.14
C ILE A 63 -11.26 18.53 7.03
N ALA A 64 -12.30 17.80 7.46
CA ALA A 64 -12.31 16.34 7.34
C ALA A 64 -12.17 15.87 5.88
N SER A 65 -12.85 16.54 4.95
CA SER A 65 -12.66 16.24 3.52
C SER A 65 -11.28 16.63 3.00
N TRP A 66 -10.71 17.73 3.46
CA TRP A 66 -9.37 18.15 3.05
C TRP A 66 -8.32 17.13 3.53
N LEU A 67 -8.44 16.65 4.78
CA LEU A 67 -7.61 15.58 5.33
C LEU A 67 -7.74 14.27 4.54
N HIS A 68 -8.96 13.93 4.12
CA HIS A 68 -9.16 12.78 3.24
C HIS A 68 -8.39 12.94 1.91
N GLY A 69 -8.49 14.11 1.27
CA GLY A 69 -7.74 14.41 0.04
C GLY A 69 -6.22 14.41 0.25
N LEU A 70 -5.75 14.85 1.42
CA LEU A 70 -4.35 14.73 1.82
C LEU A 70 -3.93 13.26 1.89
N ASN A 71 -4.70 12.40 2.54
CA ASN A 71 -4.40 10.97 2.65
C ASN A 71 -4.33 10.28 1.28
N THR A 72 -5.23 10.61 0.35
CA THR A 72 -5.14 10.11 -1.04
C THR A 72 -3.87 10.59 -1.74
N SER A 73 -3.51 11.86 -1.55
CA SER A 73 -2.30 12.44 -2.16
C SER A 73 -1.02 11.81 -1.58
N LEU A 74 -1.01 11.52 -0.27
CA LEU A 74 0.06 10.77 0.39
C LEU A 74 0.17 9.34 -0.14
N GLY A 75 -0.95 8.67 -0.42
CA GLY A 75 -0.97 7.36 -1.08
C GLY A 75 -0.14 7.34 -2.37
N THR A 76 -0.46 8.24 -3.29
CA THR A 76 0.34 8.43 -4.53
C THR A 76 1.77 8.88 -4.24
N GLY A 77 1.97 9.71 -3.21
CA GLY A 77 3.31 10.12 -2.76
C GLY A 77 4.18 8.93 -2.34
N PHE A 78 3.63 7.98 -1.58
CA PHE A 78 4.33 6.77 -1.17
C PHE A 78 4.71 5.89 -2.37
N GLU A 79 3.83 5.76 -3.36
CA GLU A 79 4.14 5.07 -4.63
C GLU A 79 5.34 5.74 -5.31
N ASN A 80 5.30 7.05 -5.52
CA ASN A 80 6.38 7.80 -6.18
C ASN A 80 7.71 7.69 -5.42
N ILE A 81 7.69 7.81 -4.09
CA ILE A 81 8.88 7.63 -3.25
C ILE A 81 9.43 6.22 -3.41
N SER A 82 8.57 5.19 -3.46
CA SER A 82 9.02 3.81 -3.66
C SER A 82 9.75 3.60 -5.00
N HIS A 83 9.30 4.28 -6.07
CA HIS A 83 9.96 4.27 -7.38
C HIS A 83 11.32 4.98 -7.32
N ILE A 84 11.40 6.14 -6.66
CA ILE A 84 12.65 6.89 -6.50
C ILE A 84 13.71 6.06 -5.76
N LEU A 85 13.30 5.31 -4.74
CA LEU A 85 14.22 4.50 -3.93
C LEU A 85 14.72 3.27 -4.65
N SER A 86 13.82 2.54 -5.31
CA SER A 86 14.12 1.21 -5.86
C SER A 86 14.43 1.19 -7.35
N GLY A 87 14.14 2.27 -8.07
CA GLY A 87 14.16 2.30 -9.54
C GLY A 87 13.02 1.52 -10.20
N GLY A 88 12.08 0.98 -9.41
CA GLY A 88 10.89 0.31 -9.92
C GLY A 88 9.84 1.29 -10.43
N TYR A 89 8.73 0.75 -10.95
CA TYR A 89 7.66 1.53 -11.58
C TYR A 89 6.31 0.83 -11.43
N LYS A 90 5.22 1.58 -11.60
CA LYS A 90 3.86 1.01 -11.59
C LYS A 90 3.62 0.21 -12.87
N ARG A 91 3.08 -1.02 -12.74
CA ARG A 91 2.80 -1.89 -13.89
C ARG A 91 1.39 -2.49 -13.83
N ASN A 92 0.65 -2.35 -14.92
CA ASN A 92 -0.72 -2.86 -15.05
C ASN A 92 -0.74 -4.13 -15.92
N PHE A 93 -1.45 -5.15 -15.44
CA PHE A 93 -1.70 -6.40 -16.15
C PHE A 93 -3.21 -6.62 -16.30
N THR A 94 -3.84 -5.71 -17.04
CA THR A 94 -5.30 -5.61 -17.21
C THR A 94 -5.66 -5.47 -18.69
N GLY A 95 -6.91 -5.78 -19.06
CA GLY A 95 -7.41 -5.66 -20.41
C GLY A 95 -6.55 -6.43 -21.42
N ALA A 96 -6.04 -5.74 -22.44
CA ALA A 96 -5.21 -6.35 -23.48
C ALA A 96 -3.83 -6.85 -22.99
N TYR A 97 -3.35 -6.40 -21.83
CA TYR A 97 -2.06 -6.80 -21.23
C TYR A 97 -2.22 -7.81 -20.10
N LYS A 98 -3.43 -8.35 -19.94
CA LYS A 98 -3.72 -9.38 -18.95
C LYS A 98 -2.87 -10.62 -19.21
N LEU A 99 -2.31 -11.18 -18.14
CA LEU A 99 -1.50 -12.38 -18.22
C LEU A 99 -2.36 -13.64 -18.16
N SER A 100 -1.73 -14.77 -18.44
CA SER A 100 -2.32 -16.10 -18.29
C SER A 100 -1.66 -16.88 -17.15
N VAL A 101 -2.39 -17.85 -16.63
CA VAL A 101 -1.87 -18.94 -15.78
C VAL A 101 -2.25 -20.29 -16.40
N LYS A 102 -1.66 -21.38 -15.93
CA LYS A 102 -2.11 -22.73 -16.28
C LYS A 102 -3.34 -23.13 -15.46
N THR A 103 -4.16 -24.03 -15.99
CA THR A 103 -5.35 -24.56 -15.28
C THR A 103 -4.99 -25.18 -13.93
N ALA A 104 -3.87 -25.91 -13.83
CA ALA A 104 -3.39 -26.48 -12.58
C ALA A 104 -3.05 -25.39 -11.55
N GLN A 105 -2.35 -24.33 -11.96
CA GLN A 105 -2.01 -23.19 -11.11
C GLN A 105 -3.29 -22.51 -10.59
N ALA A 106 -4.26 -22.22 -11.46
CA ALA A 106 -5.53 -21.62 -11.06
C ALA A 106 -6.25 -22.50 -10.03
N SER A 107 -6.32 -23.82 -10.26
CA SER A 107 -6.94 -24.76 -9.32
C SER A 107 -6.22 -24.79 -7.95
N ASN A 108 -4.88 -24.79 -7.95
CA ASN A 108 -4.08 -24.75 -6.72
C ASN A 108 -4.32 -23.45 -5.95
N ILE A 109 -4.40 -22.30 -6.63
CA ILE A 109 -4.71 -21.01 -6.02
C ILE A 109 -6.09 -21.04 -5.35
N GLU A 110 -7.12 -21.52 -6.04
CA GLU A 110 -8.46 -21.62 -5.46
C GLU A 110 -8.51 -22.57 -4.25
N SER A 111 -7.74 -23.66 -4.26
CA SER A 111 -7.61 -24.55 -3.11
C SER A 111 -6.96 -23.85 -1.92
N ILE A 112 -5.84 -23.15 -2.14
CA ILE A 112 -5.16 -22.38 -1.08
C ILE A 112 -6.13 -21.37 -0.45
N ILE A 113 -6.84 -20.60 -1.28
CA ILE A 113 -7.78 -19.58 -0.78
C ILE A 113 -8.93 -20.20 0.01
N ARG A 114 -9.45 -21.35 -0.44
CA ARG A 114 -10.47 -22.11 0.30
C ARG A 114 -9.95 -22.59 1.65
N ASP A 115 -8.74 -23.14 1.70
CA ASP A 115 -8.15 -23.69 2.92
C ASP A 115 -7.88 -22.59 3.96
N LEU A 116 -7.35 -21.43 3.52
CA LEU A 116 -7.16 -20.25 4.35
C LEU A 116 -8.51 -19.68 4.83
N LYS A 117 -9.51 -19.60 3.94
CA LYS A 117 -10.86 -19.12 4.30
C LYS A 117 -11.51 -20.00 5.37
N SER A 118 -11.34 -21.31 5.28
CA SER A 118 -11.88 -22.28 6.24
C SER A 118 -11.01 -22.46 7.48
N VAL A 119 -9.88 -21.74 7.59
CA VAL A 119 -8.91 -21.85 8.70
C VAL A 119 -8.42 -23.29 8.90
N ILE A 120 -8.34 -24.05 7.79
CA ILE A 120 -7.81 -25.42 7.79
C ILE A 120 -6.29 -25.39 7.98
N CYS A 121 -5.63 -24.35 7.47
CA CYS A 121 -4.21 -24.11 7.66
C CYS A 121 -3.92 -22.62 7.87
N SER A 122 -2.80 -22.32 8.52
CA SER A 122 -2.21 -20.98 8.56
C SER A 122 -1.50 -20.65 7.23
N PRO A 123 -1.39 -19.36 6.86
CA PRO A 123 -0.67 -18.95 5.68
C PRO A 123 0.80 -19.39 5.76
N ASN A 124 1.31 -19.92 4.64
CA ASN A 124 2.68 -20.43 4.55
C ASN A 124 3.24 -20.13 3.17
N LEU A 125 4.05 -19.07 3.09
CA LEU A 125 4.60 -18.55 1.85
C LEU A 125 5.35 -19.62 1.03
N ALA A 126 6.16 -20.47 1.68
CA ALA A 126 6.94 -21.49 0.99
C ALA A 126 6.05 -22.58 0.38
N ARG A 127 5.10 -23.10 1.17
CA ARG A 127 4.13 -24.11 0.69
C ARG A 127 3.30 -23.57 -0.46
N GLU A 128 2.78 -22.35 -0.31
CA GLU A 128 1.95 -21.72 -1.31
C GLU A 128 2.71 -21.47 -2.61
N ASN A 129 3.95 -20.97 -2.53
CA ASN A 129 4.83 -20.80 -3.70
C ASN A 129 5.07 -22.12 -4.43
N ASN A 130 5.40 -23.18 -3.70
CA ASN A 130 5.64 -24.49 -4.31
C ASN A 130 4.41 -24.96 -5.08
N LEU A 131 3.20 -24.79 -4.52
CA LEU A 131 1.96 -25.20 -5.18
C LEU A 131 1.60 -24.36 -6.41
N ILE A 132 1.80 -23.04 -6.37
CA ILE A 132 1.41 -22.16 -7.49
C ILE A 132 2.47 -22.09 -8.60
N PHE A 133 3.71 -22.50 -8.31
CA PHE A 133 4.78 -22.57 -9.30
C PHE A 133 4.94 -23.96 -9.93
N ASP A 134 4.28 -24.98 -9.36
CA ASP A 134 4.18 -26.30 -9.95
C ASP A 134 3.13 -26.31 -11.07
N TYR A 135 3.56 -26.56 -12.30
CA TYR A 135 2.69 -26.68 -13.47
C TYR A 135 3.31 -27.55 -14.55
N ILE A 136 2.47 -28.16 -15.38
CA ILE A 136 2.91 -28.91 -16.55
C ILE A 136 2.83 -27.99 -17.77
N GLU A 137 3.88 -27.92 -18.59
CA GLU A 137 3.90 -27.01 -19.76
C GLU A 137 2.76 -27.26 -20.74
N SER A 138 2.34 -28.52 -20.90
CA SER A 138 1.23 -28.93 -21.76
C SER A 138 -0.16 -28.57 -21.22
N ASP A 139 -0.25 -28.08 -19.98
CA ASP A 139 -1.53 -27.65 -19.42
C ASP A 139 -2.13 -26.50 -20.22
N ARG A 140 -3.45 -26.48 -20.30
CA ARG A 140 -4.18 -25.40 -20.95
C ARG A 140 -3.91 -24.08 -20.22
N ALA A 141 -3.64 -23.02 -21.00
CA ALA A 141 -3.59 -21.67 -20.49
C ALA A 141 -5.01 -21.12 -20.31
N VAL A 142 -5.22 -20.42 -19.19
CA VAL A 142 -6.40 -19.64 -18.88
C VAL A 142 -5.98 -18.25 -18.44
N ASP A 143 -6.87 -17.29 -18.59
CA ASP A 143 -6.66 -15.93 -18.09
C ASP A 143 -6.37 -15.91 -16.59
N SER A 144 -5.40 -15.10 -16.16
CA SER A 144 -5.22 -14.78 -14.74
C SER A 144 -6.31 -13.84 -14.24
N LEU A 145 -6.36 -13.57 -12.93
CA LEU A 145 -7.02 -12.35 -12.47
C LEU A 145 -6.26 -11.13 -12.99
N GLU A 146 -6.98 -10.03 -13.20
CA GLU A 146 -6.35 -8.74 -13.48
C GLU A 146 -5.71 -8.19 -12.21
N PHE A 147 -4.52 -7.60 -12.36
CA PHE A 147 -3.81 -6.99 -11.24
C PHE A 147 -2.94 -5.82 -11.69
N THR A 148 -2.69 -4.93 -10.74
CA THR A 148 -1.72 -3.85 -10.84
C THR A 148 -0.68 -4.07 -9.77
N VAL A 149 0.57 -3.74 -10.08
CA VAL A 149 1.67 -3.72 -9.12
C VAL A 149 2.09 -2.27 -8.95
N ASP A 150 1.99 -1.73 -7.74
CA ASP A 150 2.33 -0.34 -7.45
C ASP A 150 3.82 -0.07 -7.63
N ASN A 151 4.68 -1.00 -7.20
CA ASN A 151 6.11 -0.94 -7.46
C ASN A 151 6.64 -2.27 -8.00
N TYR A 152 6.89 -2.31 -9.30
CA TYR A 152 7.45 -3.43 -10.05
C TYR A 152 8.94 -3.19 -10.29
N ILE A 153 9.79 -4.06 -9.74
CA ILE A 153 11.24 -3.99 -9.89
C ILE A 153 11.68 -5.24 -10.65
N ASP A 154 12.22 -5.03 -11.85
CA ASP A 154 12.73 -6.10 -12.70
C ASP A 154 14.25 -6.15 -12.61
N LYS A 155 14.78 -7.25 -12.08
CA LYS A 155 16.22 -7.54 -12.03
C LYS A 155 16.54 -8.72 -12.93
N GLU A 156 17.83 -8.98 -13.11
CA GLU A 156 18.33 -10.06 -13.97
C GLU A 156 17.72 -11.44 -13.59
N ASN A 157 17.77 -11.78 -12.30
CA ASN A 157 17.36 -13.10 -11.79
C ASN A 157 16.10 -13.08 -10.92
N GLU A 158 15.51 -11.90 -10.67
CA GLU A 158 14.32 -11.78 -9.83
C GLU A 158 13.39 -10.66 -10.29
N ILE A 159 12.09 -10.87 -10.08
CA ILE A 159 11.07 -9.84 -10.13
C ILE A 159 10.56 -9.63 -8.71
N ILE A 160 10.58 -8.38 -8.26
CA ILE A 160 10.00 -7.97 -6.99
C ILE A 160 8.78 -7.11 -7.30
N ALA A 161 7.63 -7.54 -6.83
CA ALA A 161 6.37 -6.82 -6.90
C ALA A 161 5.95 -6.37 -5.50
N ILE A 162 5.50 -5.13 -5.37
CA ILE A 162 5.00 -4.59 -4.10
C ILE A 162 3.67 -3.89 -4.37
N GLU A 163 2.64 -4.31 -3.65
CA GLU A 163 1.35 -3.61 -3.52
C GLU A 163 1.43 -2.71 -2.29
N LEU A 164 1.18 -1.41 -2.44
CA LEU A 164 1.20 -0.48 -1.31
C LEU A 164 -0.21 -0.29 -0.77
N LYS A 165 -0.38 -0.40 0.55
CA LYS A 165 -1.67 -0.15 1.22
C LYS A 165 -1.55 0.96 2.24
N SER A 166 -2.55 1.84 2.26
CA SER A 166 -2.81 2.68 3.43
C SER A 166 -3.39 1.80 4.53
N VAL A 167 -3.13 2.15 5.80
CA VAL A 167 -3.06 1.19 6.90
C VAL A 167 -4.40 0.64 7.42
N ARG A 168 -5.42 0.63 6.58
CA ARG A 168 -6.77 0.23 6.97
C ARG A 168 -7.47 -0.62 5.91
N PRO A 169 -6.99 -1.85 5.65
CA PRO A 169 -7.80 -2.80 4.92
C PRO A 169 -9.10 -3.11 5.67
N ASN A 170 -10.23 -3.10 4.95
CA ASN A 170 -11.52 -3.52 5.52
C ASN A 170 -11.60 -5.06 5.66
N SER A 171 -12.48 -5.56 6.54
CA SER A 171 -12.78 -6.99 6.63
C SER A 171 -13.30 -7.50 5.28
N GLY A 172 -12.66 -8.54 4.73
CA GLY A 172 -12.93 -9.08 3.39
C GLY A 172 -11.90 -8.73 2.32
N GLU A 173 -11.14 -7.64 2.47
CA GLU A 173 -10.07 -7.28 1.51
C GLU A 173 -8.92 -8.28 1.54
N GLY A 174 -8.57 -8.81 2.72
CA GLY A 174 -7.44 -9.73 2.88
C GLY A 174 -7.53 -10.98 2.00
N ARG A 175 -8.72 -11.57 1.84
CA ARG A 175 -8.93 -12.73 0.95
C ARG A 175 -8.70 -12.36 -0.52
N GLY A 176 -9.35 -11.28 -0.97
CA GLY A 176 -9.28 -10.84 -2.36
C GLY A 176 -7.86 -10.44 -2.75
N GLU A 177 -7.16 -9.74 -1.86
CA GLU A 177 -5.76 -9.36 -2.08
C GLU A 177 -4.84 -10.58 -2.09
N LYS A 178 -5.02 -11.54 -1.17
CA LYS A 178 -4.23 -12.78 -1.18
C LYS A 178 -4.43 -13.54 -2.49
N GLN A 179 -5.67 -13.68 -2.95
CA GLN A 179 -5.98 -14.37 -4.21
C GLN A 179 -5.32 -13.66 -5.40
N LYS A 180 -5.47 -12.33 -5.49
CA LYS A 180 -4.85 -11.52 -6.53
C LYS A 180 -3.33 -11.69 -6.55
N ILE A 181 -2.67 -11.66 -5.39
CA ILE A 181 -1.22 -11.85 -5.25
C ILE A 181 -0.79 -13.24 -5.70
N LEU A 182 -1.53 -14.30 -5.34
CA LEU A 182 -1.21 -15.66 -5.77
C LEU A 182 -1.33 -15.81 -7.31
N TYR A 183 -2.38 -15.26 -7.91
CA TYR A 183 -2.51 -15.22 -9.39
C TYR A 183 -1.38 -14.41 -10.03
N ALA A 184 -1.03 -13.25 -9.47
CA ALA A 184 0.05 -12.42 -9.98
C ALA A 184 1.39 -13.15 -9.95
N LYS A 185 1.71 -13.83 -8.84
CA LYS A 185 2.93 -14.64 -8.71
C LYS A 185 2.99 -15.76 -9.74
N ALA A 186 1.90 -16.53 -9.89
CA ALA A 186 1.82 -17.62 -10.86
C ALA A 186 1.98 -17.11 -12.30
N ALA A 187 1.30 -16.01 -12.66
CA ALA A 187 1.35 -15.42 -13.98
C ALA A 187 2.74 -14.84 -14.31
N LEU A 188 3.35 -14.11 -13.37
CA LEU A 188 4.69 -13.58 -13.52
C LEU A 188 5.74 -14.70 -13.64
N LYS A 189 5.59 -15.80 -12.88
CA LYS A 189 6.48 -16.96 -12.97
C LYS A 189 6.36 -17.66 -14.32
N LEU A 190 5.13 -17.83 -14.82
CA LEU A 190 4.89 -18.43 -16.13
C LEU A 190 5.48 -17.58 -17.27
N GLN A 191 5.34 -16.25 -17.19
CA GLN A 191 5.93 -15.33 -18.16
C GLN A 191 7.47 -15.26 -18.05
N ASN A 192 8.03 -15.51 -16.86
CA ASN A 192 9.46 -15.39 -16.58
C ASN A 192 9.99 -16.66 -15.88
N PRO A 193 10.08 -17.81 -16.57
CA PRO A 193 10.38 -19.11 -15.94
C PRO A 193 11.71 -19.13 -15.18
N ASN A 194 12.70 -18.39 -15.66
CA ASN A 194 14.04 -18.36 -15.07
C ASN A 194 14.20 -17.38 -13.90
N LYS A 195 13.21 -16.53 -13.63
CA LYS A 195 13.29 -15.53 -12.55
C LYS A 195 12.64 -16.02 -11.27
N ASN A 196 13.20 -15.61 -10.14
CA ASN A 196 12.54 -15.72 -8.85
C ASN A 196 11.45 -14.64 -8.74
N ILE A 197 10.28 -14.98 -8.20
CA ILE A 197 9.17 -14.03 -8.05
C ILE A 197 8.91 -13.78 -6.57
N ARG A 198 9.08 -12.53 -6.13
CA ARG A 198 8.75 -12.08 -4.77
C ARG A 198 7.62 -11.06 -4.87
N TYR A 199 6.59 -11.23 -4.05
CA TYR A 199 5.47 -10.31 -4.01
C TYR A 199 5.21 -9.94 -2.55
N PHE A 200 5.20 -8.64 -2.25
CA PHE A 200 4.96 -8.10 -0.92
C PHE A 200 3.73 -7.22 -0.87
N ILE A 201 3.12 -7.14 0.30
CA ILE A 201 2.28 -6.02 0.69
C ILE A 201 3.12 -5.06 1.51
N GLY A 202 3.21 -3.81 1.07
CA GLY A 202 3.95 -2.75 1.73
C GLY A 202 3.03 -1.79 2.48
N PHE A 203 3.38 -1.50 3.73
CA PHE A 203 2.74 -0.47 4.55
C PHE A 203 3.73 0.66 4.85
N PRO A 204 3.44 1.91 4.42
CA PRO A 204 4.33 3.06 4.62
C PRO A 204 4.72 3.35 6.08
N PHE A 205 3.87 3.00 7.05
CA PHE A 205 4.09 3.21 8.49
C PHE A 205 3.26 2.23 9.34
N ASP A 206 3.61 2.07 10.62
CA ASP A 206 2.83 1.34 11.62
C ASP A 206 2.04 2.32 12.51
N PRO A 207 0.70 2.43 12.37
CA PRO A 207 -0.12 3.34 13.17
C PRO A 207 -0.26 2.87 14.62
N THR A 208 0.21 1.67 14.96
CA THR A 208 0.20 1.13 16.31
C THR A 208 1.53 1.35 17.03
N SER A 209 2.53 1.92 16.34
CA SER A 209 3.83 2.23 16.91
C SER A 209 3.79 3.51 17.73
N GLU A 210 4.52 3.51 18.85
CA GLU A 210 4.75 4.72 19.67
C GLU A 210 5.81 5.62 19.02
N GLU A 211 6.77 5.02 18.33
CA GLU A 211 7.86 5.73 17.64
C GLU A 211 7.54 5.87 16.13
N PRO A 212 7.80 7.04 15.51
CA PRO A 212 7.34 7.34 14.14
C PRO A 212 7.84 6.41 13.03
N THR A 213 9.02 5.80 13.19
CA THR A 213 9.65 4.95 12.16
C THR A 213 9.71 3.47 12.51
N GLU A 214 9.37 3.12 13.75
CA GLU A 214 9.39 1.74 14.24
C GLU A 214 8.13 0.97 13.85
N TYR A 215 8.19 -0.34 14.00
CA TYR A 215 7.06 -1.23 13.77
C TYR A 215 7.11 -2.45 14.68
N ASN A 216 5.94 -3.08 14.89
CA ASN A 216 5.87 -4.42 15.44
C ASN A 216 4.91 -5.26 14.60
N LYS A 217 5.42 -6.24 13.85
CA LYS A 217 4.60 -7.08 12.96
C LYS A 217 3.50 -7.83 13.68
N GLU A 218 3.76 -8.37 14.87
CA GLU A 218 2.76 -9.13 15.60
C GLU A 218 1.58 -8.25 16.02
N ARG A 219 1.87 -7.11 16.63
CA ARG A 219 0.89 -6.08 17.03
C ARG A 219 0.14 -5.55 15.83
N PHE A 220 0.86 -5.23 14.76
CA PHE A 220 0.29 -4.74 13.51
C PHE A 220 -0.68 -5.75 12.88
N PHE A 221 -0.29 -7.02 12.79
CA PHE A 221 -1.15 -8.07 12.25
C PHE A 221 -2.37 -8.33 13.16
N ASN A 222 -2.27 -8.13 14.47
CA ASN A 222 -3.41 -8.19 15.40
C ASN A 222 -4.37 -7.00 15.24
N TYR A 223 -3.84 -5.83 14.84
CA TYR A 223 -4.62 -4.64 14.57
C TYR A 223 -5.46 -4.77 13.29
N LEU A 224 -4.94 -5.47 12.27
CA LEU A 224 -5.65 -5.67 11.01
C LEU A 224 -6.64 -6.85 11.08
N ILE A 225 -7.91 -6.56 10.82
CA ILE A 225 -9.00 -7.55 10.88
C ILE A 225 -8.78 -8.66 9.84
N GLU A 226 -8.82 -9.92 10.29
CA GLU A 226 -8.61 -11.14 9.50
C GLU A 226 -7.28 -11.25 8.75
N PHE A 227 -6.33 -10.33 8.93
CA PHE A 227 -5.13 -10.29 8.12
C PHE A 227 -4.19 -11.48 8.37
N LYS A 228 -4.04 -11.89 9.64
CA LYS A 228 -3.31 -13.12 10.06
C LYS A 228 -3.82 -14.41 9.42
N LYS A 229 -5.06 -14.42 8.96
CA LYS A 229 -5.68 -15.59 8.33
C LYS A 229 -5.15 -15.82 6.91
N TYR A 230 -4.72 -14.77 6.23
CA TYR A 230 -4.39 -14.83 4.80
C TYR A 230 -2.91 -14.57 4.50
N PHE A 231 -2.21 -13.82 5.35
CA PHE A 231 -0.83 -13.42 5.10
C PHE A 231 0.14 -13.95 6.15
N ALA A 232 1.28 -14.43 5.67
CA ALA A 232 2.42 -14.75 6.52
C ALA A 232 3.27 -13.47 6.76
N PRO A 233 3.95 -13.33 7.91
CA PRO A 233 4.78 -12.14 8.22
C PRO A 233 5.84 -11.81 7.17
N GLU A 234 6.34 -12.81 6.44
CA GLU A 234 7.35 -12.68 5.39
C GLU A 234 6.81 -12.04 4.12
N GLU A 235 5.49 -12.00 3.94
CA GLU A 235 4.82 -11.38 2.80
C GLU A 235 4.59 -9.88 2.98
N VAL A 236 4.94 -9.33 4.15
CA VAL A 236 4.63 -7.96 4.52
C VAL A 236 5.89 -7.19 4.83
N LEU A 237 5.97 -5.97 4.31
CA LEU A 237 6.98 -4.98 4.63
C LEU A 237 6.30 -3.77 5.28
N ILE A 238 6.78 -3.31 6.43
CA ILE A 238 6.13 -2.22 7.18
C ILE A 238 7.11 -1.17 7.69
N ALA A 239 6.73 0.10 7.60
CA ALA A 239 7.50 1.25 8.12
C ALA A 239 8.96 1.18 7.65
N LYS A 240 9.95 1.34 8.54
CA LYS A 240 11.37 1.27 8.17
C LYS A 240 11.76 0.01 7.41
N GLU A 241 11.10 -1.14 7.64
CA GLU A 241 11.40 -2.38 6.90
C GLU A 241 11.11 -2.23 5.40
N LEU A 242 9.98 -1.60 5.05
CA LEU A 242 9.64 -1.31 3.66
C LEU A 242 10.65 -0.37 3.02
N TRP A 243 10.94 0.74 3.70
CA TRP A 243 11.78 1.79 3.13
C TRP A 243 13.24 1.35 3.00
N ASP A 244 13.76 0.63 4.00
CA ASP A 244 15.11 0.05 3.95
C ASP A 244 15.23 -1.05 2.89
N PHE A 245 14.18 -1.87 2.72
CA PHE A 245 14.13 -2.86 1.65
C PHE A 245 14.19 -2.20 0.26
N LEU A 246 13.41 -1.14 0.04
CA LEU A 246 13.33 -0.43 -1.23
C LEU A 246 14.63 0.28 -1.61
N SER A 247 15.30 0.91 -0.64
CA SER A 247 16.54 1.65 -0.88
C SER A 247 17.79 0.77 -0.87
N GLY A 248 17.70 -0.45 -0.31
CA GLY A 248 18.87 -1.26 0.06
C GLY A 248 19.70 -0.66 1.21
N GLY A 249 19.17 0.38 1.86
CA GLY A 249 19.80 1.17 2.90
C GLY A 249 19.37 0.79 4.31
N ARG A 250 19.67 1.70 5.24
CA ARG A 250 19.21 1.64 6.63
C ARG A 250 18.83 3.05 7.02
N LYS A 251 17.84 3.19 7.90
CA LYS A 251 17.30 4.49 8.33
C LYS A 251 16.74 5.33 7.17
N THR A 252 16.15 4.65 6.20
CA THR A 252 15.63 5.28 4.98
C THR A 252 14.38 6.08 5.29
N MET A 253 13.51 5.57 6.17
CA MET A 253 12.28 6.24 6.56
C MET A 253 12.57 7.58 7.27
N GLU A 254 13.55 7.59 8.17
CA GLU A 254 14.04 8.78 8.85
C GLU A 254 14.55 9.81 7.82
N SER A 255 15.37 9.37 6.87
CA SER A 255 15.88 10.24 5.81
C SER A 255 14.76 10.84 4.94
N ILE A 256 13.71 10.07 4.66
CA ILE A 256 12.52 10.57 3.95
C ILE A 256 11.81 11.66 4.78
N LEU A 257 11.62 11.41 6.08
CA LEU A 257 10.96 12.36 6.98
C LEU A 257 11.76 13.66 7.12
N ASP A 258 13.10 13.58 7.16
CA ASP A 258 13.98 14.74 7.18
C ASP A 258 13.81 15.61 5.92
N VAL A 259 13.79 14.98 4.74
CA VAL A 259 13.53 15.68 3.45
C VAL A 259 12.15 16.33 3.45
N ILE A 260 11.12 15.65 3.96
CA ILE A 260 9.77 16.22 4.10
C ILE A 260 9.81 17.44 5.01
N ALA A 261 10.44 17.34 6.19
CA ALA A 261 10.52 18.42 7.16
C ALA A 261 11.28 19.64 6.63
N GLU A 262 12.38 19.42 5.90
CA GLU A 262 13.12 20.48 5.21
C GLU A 262 12.28 21.16 4.12
N THR A 263 11.61 20.37 3.28
CA THR A 263 10.75 20.89 2.21
C THR A 263 9.61 21.73 2.78
N VAL A 264 8.94 21.25 3.83
CA VAL A 264 7.87 21.98 4.52
C VAL A 264 8.38 23.28 5.12
N ARG A 265 9.59 23.31 5.72
CA ARG A 265 10.19 24.54 6.25
C ARG A 265 10.49 25.55 5.13
N GLY A 266 11.02 25.07 4.00
CA GLY A 266 11.33 25.93 2.85
C GLY A 266 10.11 26.56 2.19
N MET A 267 8.93 25.94 2.27
CA MET A 267 7.68 26.49 1.74
C MET A 267 6.97 27.47 2.69
N LYS A 268 7.36 27.53 3.96
CA LYS A 268 6.77 28.45 4.95
C LYS A 268 7.46 29.82 5.00
N GLY A 269 8.62 29.96 4.36
CA GLY A 269 9.33 31.24 4.17
C GLY A 269 8.98 31.86 2.83
#